data_AF-A0A9E1WE71-F1
#
_entry.id   AF-A0A9E1WE71-F1
#
_cell.length_a   1.000
_cell.length_b   1.000
_cell.length_c   1.000
_cell.angle_alpha   90.00
_cell.angle_beta   90.00
_cell.angle_gamma   90.00
#
_symmetry.space_group_name_H-M   'P 1'
#
loop_
_entity.id
_entity.type
_entity.pdbx_description
1 polymer ?
#
loop_
_entity_poly.entity_id
_entity_poly.type
_entity_poly.pdbx_seq_one_letter_code
_entity_poly.pdbx_strand_id
1 'polypeptide(L)'
;MKKTNQELLNCYFQGRASEEEVAELEKRMLVDSELRELYLQEAILETNLKSIALREDDLTTKPNAKPGRKSSKILPFYAAAAAVIVLISIIGFTNSPGKSVGTILSSELAGWQSDQPTIEGGEFGPGTFMLQKGVATLGFHSGAEMVLEGPAHIEVLSEMQLLFHYGDASFNVPESAVGFQVETSYGNIVDHGTRFSLSFSQDEQDARLAVGEGEVAIHHSNGEVKHLYTDEKVRIDEKQFYPDEDQAAEGGVFVREPLFTRGTNGKETSIVYNNQRKIRLSPDFLMVKNAAPGVVNRRALFSFDTSDIDLGSVTVARLVLNAVPTGLGMVTDMPKISEFALFGLPDDEREQWPNTGLQWEKAPKVEESKRLASFPLRRAEQRSVVTLDTPELLAFLKADQSGEISFLIDCETPGSTLVHGFASSQHREAAGPVLELVMKK
;
A
#
# COMPACT_ATOMS: atom_id res chain seq x y z
N MET A 1 40.83 13.91 36.41
CA MET A 1 40.71 14.01 34.94
C MET A 1 39.30 14.46 34.63
N LYS A 2 39.10 15.47 33.76
CA LYS A 2 37.74 15.82 33.32
C LYS A 2 37.19 14.67 32.47
N LYS A 3 36.01 14.16 32.81
CA LYS A 3 35.32 13.15 32.00
C LYS A 3 35.06 13.70 30.60
N THR A 4 35.25 12.84 29.60
CA THR A 4 34.87 13.09 28.22
C THR A 4 33.35 13.19 28.09
N ASN A 5 32.87 13.74 26.97
CA ASN A 5 31.45 13.87 26.71
C ASN A 5 30.72 12.51 26.71
N GLN A 6 31.32 11.47 26.10
CA GLN A 6 30.78 10.11 26.12
C GLN A 6 30.73 9.52 27.53
N GLU A 7 31.75 9.74 28.36
CA GLU A 7 31.77 9.24 29.74
C GLU A 7 30.69 9.89 30.61
N LEU A 8 30.39 11.17 30.41
CA LEU A 8 29.30 11.86 31.10
C LEU A 8 27.94 11.32 30.67
N LEU A 9 27.70 11.15 29.36
CA LEU A 9 26.47 10.55 28.83
C LEU A 9 26.26 9.13 29.35
N ASN A 10 27.29 8.28 29.30
CA ASN A 10 27.21 6.92 29.80
C ASN A 10 26.84 6.88 31.30
N CYS A 11 27.44 7.76 32.11
CA CYS A 11 27.10 7.84 33.54
C CYS A 11 25.66 8.32 33.75
N TYR A 12 25.18 9.27 32.94
CA TYR A 12 23.82 9.81 33.00
C TYR A 12 22.78 8.72 32.69
N PHE A 13 22.88 8.05 31.54
CA PHE A 13 21.94 7.00 31.15
C PHE A 13 21.99 5.75 32.05
N GLN A 14 23.13 5.50 32.70
CA GLN A 14 23.28 4.39 33.64
C GLN A 14 22.79 4.74 35.06
N GLY A 15 22.25 5.95 35.29
CA GLY A 15 21.81 6.41 36.60
C GLY A 15 22.95 6.52 37.63
N ARG A 16 24.19 6.68 37.16
CA ARG A 16 25.41 6.73 37.98
C ARG A 16 26.11 8.09 37.99
N ALA A 17 25.52 9.10 37.33
CA ALA A 17 26.02 10.47 37.35
C ALA A 17 25.67 11.15 38.69
N SER A 18 26.65 11.87 39.25
CA SER A 18 26.43 12.79 40.37
C SER A 18 25.75 14.08 39.91
N GLU A 19 25.17 14.86 40.83
CA GLU A 19 24.52 16.14 40.51
C GLU A 19 25.49 17.12 39.84
N GLU A 20 26.76 17.14 40.26
CA GLU A 20 27.79 17.96 39.64
C GLU A 20 28.11 17.54 38.20
N GLU A 21 28.04 16.24 37.90
CA GLU A 21 28.27 15.70 36.55
C GLU A 21 27.09 15.94 35.61
N VAL A 22 25.86 15.94 36.14
CA VAL A 22 24.66 16.32 35.39
C VAL A 22 24.74 17.81 35.02
N ALA A 23 25.05 18.68 35.98
CA ALA A 23 25.18 20.12 35.70
C ALA A 23 26.30 20.43 34.69
N GLU A 24 27.41 19.69 34.73
CA GLU A 24 28.49 19.81 33.75
C GLU A 24 28.05 19.32 32.36
N LEU A 25 27.30 18.23 32.27
CA LEU A 25 26.75 17.73 31.01
C LEU A 25 25.78 18.73 30.38
N GLU A 26 24.83 19.27 31.15
CA GLU A 26 23.88 20.28 30.70
C GLU A 26 24.59 21.53 30.15
N LYS A 27 25.60 22.01 30.88
CA LYS A 27 26.40 23.17 30.45
C LYS A 27 27.10 22.94 29.12
N ARG A 28 27.64 21.73 28.88
CA ARG A 28 28.28 21.38 27.61
C ARG A 28 27.27 21.23 26.48
N MET A 29 26.12 20.62 26.76
CA MET A 29 25.03 20.46 25.80
C MET A 29 24.45 21.80 25.32
N LEU A 30 24.57 22.90 26.08
CA LEU A 30 24.15 24.22 25.62
C LEU A 30 25.01 24.76 24.48
N VAL A 31 26.29 24.40 24.45
CA VAL A 31 27.27 24.98 23.51
C VAL A 31 27.61 24.03 22.36
N ASP A 32 27.56 22.72 22.60
CA ASP A 32 27.99 21.67 21.67
C ASP A 32 26.77 21.00 20.99
N SER A 33 26.62 21.21 19.68
CA SER A 33 25.53 20.61 18.90
C SER A 33 25.71 19.12 18.65
N GLU A 34 26.96 18.64 18.47
CA GLU A 34 27.24 17.22 18.26
C GLU A 34 26.93 16.42 19.53
N LEU A 35 27.22 17.00 20.70
CA LEU A 35 26.86 16.39 21.98
C LEU A 35 25.34 16.26 22.18
N ARG A 36 24.55 17.22 21.68
CA ARG A 36 23.08 17.14 21.72
C ARG A 36 22.55 16.02 20.82
N GLU A 37 23.14 15.85 19.64
CA GLU A 37 22.78 14.78 18.71
C GLU A 37 23.12 13.40 19.28
N LEU A 38 24.31 13.27 19.87
CA LEU A 38 24.75 12.05 20.55
C LEU A 38 23.86 11.69 21.74
N TYR A 39 23.46 12.67 22.55
CA TYR A 39 22.47 12.48 23.62
C TYR A 39 21.13 11.94 23.08
N LEU A 40 20.66 12.49 21.96
CA LEU A 40 19.37 12.13 21.37
C LEU A 40 19.40 10.70 20.83
N GLN A 41 20.51 10.28 20.21
CA GLN A 41 20.71 8.89 19.76
C GLN A 41 20.69 7.90 20.93
N GLU A 42 21.42 8.18 22.01
CA GLU A 42 21.47 7.33 23.20
C GLU A 42 20.12 7.27 23.93
N ALA A 43 19.38 8.40 24.02
CA ALA A 43 18.05 8.44 24.62
C ALA A 43 17.02 7.60 23.84
N ILE A 44 17.08 7.63 22.50
CA ILE A 44 16.25 6.79 21.65
C ILE A 44 16.57 5.30 21.88
N LEU A 45 17.86 4.96 21.93
CA LEU A 45 18.30 3.59 22.18
C LEU A 45 17.80 3.06 23.54
N GLU A 46 17.96 3.85 24.61
CA GLU A 46 17.50 3.48 25.95
C GLU A 46 15.98 3.32 26.01
N THR A 47 15.23 4.21 25.35
CA THR A 47 13.77 4.15 25.29
C THR A 47 13.31 2.90 24.53
N ASN A 48 13.97 2.57 23.42
CA ASN A 48 13.68 1.37 22.64
C ASN A 48 13.98 0.10 23.45
N LEU A 49 15.12 0.04 24.15
CA LEU A 49 15.47 -1.08 25.03
C LEU A 49 14.47 -1.25 26.19
N LYS A 50 14.06 -0.16 26.84
CA LYS A 50 13.01 -0.19 27.87
C LYS A 50 11.67 -0.64 27.30
N SER A 51 11.32 -0.25 26.08
CA SER A 51 10.08 -0.68 25.43
C SER A 51 10.07 -2.19 25.13
N ILE A 52 11.23 -2.77 24.83
CA ILE A 52 11.40 -4.21 24.62
C ILE A 52 11.30 -4.96 25.97
N ALA A 53 12.00 -4.47 27.01
CA ALA A 53 11.92 -5.06 28.34
C ALA A 53 10.50 -5.03 28.93
N LEU A 54 9.77 -3.93 28.73
CA LEU A 54 8.36 -3.81 29.15
C LEU A 54 7.40 -4.70 28.34
N ARG A 55 7.79 -5.12 27.12
CA ARG A 55 7.06 -6.12 26.32
C ARG A 55 7.32 -7.55 26.76
N GLU A 56 8.49 -7.84 27.35
CA GLU A 56 8.84 -9.18 27.85
C GLU A 56 8.29 -9.47 29.26
N ASP A 57 7.99 -8.45 30.07
CA ASP A 57 7.39 -8.64 31.41
C ASP A 57 5.97 -9.26 31.37
N ASP A 58 5.30 -9.28 30.22
CA ASP A 58 4.00 -9.94 30.03
C ASP A 58 4.10 -11.47 29.80
N LEU A 59 5.32 -12.05 29.73
CA LEU A 59 5.54 -13.46 29.39
C LEU A 59 6.29 -14.30 30.43
N THR A 60 6.54 -13.81 31.66
CA THR A 60 7.25 -14.62 32.68
C THR A 60 6.52 -14.76 34.02
N THR A 61 5.49 -15.62 34.05
CA THR A 61 5.14 -16.30 35.31
C THR A 61 6.15 -17.42 35.57
N LYS A 62 7.23 -17.12 36.31
CA LYS A 62 8.12 -18.16 36.86
C LYS A 62 7.41 -18.91 38.00
N PRO A 63 7.35 -20.26 37.99
CA PRO A 63 6.90 -21.01 39.15
C PRO A 63 7.94 -20.91 40.28
N ASN A 64 7.43 -20.68 41.49
CA ASN A 64 8.20 -20.59 42.72
C ASN A 64 8.64 -22.00 43.16
N ALA A 65 9.90 -22.37 42.88
CA ALA A 65 10.50 -23.61 43.36
C ALA A 65 11.31 -23.36 44.64
N LYS A 66 10.96 -24.07 45.72
CA LYS A 66 11.62 -24.01 47.04
C LYS A 66 13.10 -24.45 46.95
N PRO A 67 14.00 -23.93 47.81
CA PRO A 67 15.43 -24.23 47.72
C PRO A 67 15.74 -25.63 48.27
N GLY A 68 16.14 -26.54 47.39
CA GLY A 68 16.76 -27.83 47.73
C GLY A 68 18.28 -27.70 47.85
N ARG A 69 18.84 -28.30 48.90
CA ARG A 69 20.24 -28.21 49.36
C ARG A 69 21.32 -28.65 48.32
N LYS A 70 22.49 -28.02 48.49
CA LYS A 70 23.77 -28.20 47.79
C LYS A 70 24.23 -29.66 47.64
N SER A 71 24.79 -29.98 46.46
CA SER A 71 25.87 -30.96 46.32
C SER A 71 26.78 -30.56 45.16
N SER A 72 28.08 -30.57 45.44
CA SER A 72 29.18 -30.11 44.60
C SER A 72 29.49 -31.10 43.48
N LYS A 73 29.43 -30.68 42.22
CA LYS A 73 30.41 -31.04 41.17
C LYS A 73 30.53 -29.89 40.18
N ILE A 74 31.73 -29.30 40.18
CA ILE A 74 32.21 -28.36 39.17
C ILE A 74 32.39 -29.15 37.87
N LEU A 75 32.09 -28.51 36.74
CA LEU A 75 32.03 -29.04 35.36
C LEU A 75 30.68 -29.69 34.98
N PRO A 76 29.74 -28.89 34.45
CA PRO A 76 29.68 -28.73 32.99
C PRO A 76 29.33 -27.30 32.58
N PHE A 77 30.26 -26.35 32.70
CA PHE A 77 30.03 -24.98 32.19
C PHE A 77 30.51 -24.78 30.73
N TYR A 78 31.33 -25.70 30.19
CA TYR A 78 31.81 -25.62 28.81
C TYR A 78 30.84 -26.21 27.77
N ALA A 79 29.91 -27.09 28.17
CA ALA A 79 28.94 -27.68 27.25
C ALA A 79 27.79 -26.70 26.89
N ALA A 80 27.38 -25.84 27.83
CA ALA A 80 26.33 -24.85 27.59
C ALA A 80 26.82 -23.70 26.69
N ALA A 81 28.07 -23.25 26.86
CA ALA A 81 28.66 -22.22 26.00
C ALA A 81 28.83 -22.71 24.55
N ALA A 82 29.25 -23.96 24.34
CA ALA A 82 29.32 -24.54 23.01
C ALA A 82 27.94 -24.69 22.35
N ALA A 83 26.91 -25.07 23.11
CA ALA A 83 25.55 -25.18 22.59
C ALA A 83 24.96 -23.80 22.21
N VAL A 84 25.29 -22.74 22.96
CA VAL A 84 24.87 -21.37 22.64
C VAL A 84 25.64 -20.82 21.44
N ILE A 85 26.95 -21.09 21.32
CA ILE A 85 27.72 -20.70 20.12
C ILE A 85 27.24 -21.48 18.90
N VAL A 86 26.91 -22.77 19.04
CA VAL A 86 26.32 -23.57 17.95
C VAL A 86 24.91 -23.07 17.61
N LEU A 87 24.08 -22.68 18.58
CA LEU A 87 22.77 -22.08 18.30
C LEU A 87 22.89 -20.71 17.61
N ILE A 88 23.79 -19.84 18.09
CA ILE A 88 24.06 -18.53 17.47
C ILE A 88 24.68 -18.71 16.08
N SER A 89 25.52 -19.73 15.89
CA SER A 89 26.07 -20.08 14.58
C SER A 89 24.99 -20.64 13.67
N ILE A 90 24.07 -21.48 14.16
CA ILE A 90 22.95 -22.00 13.35
C ILE A 90 21.99 -20.86 12.97
N ILE A 91 21.67 -19.96 13.90
CA ILE A 91 20.81 -18.79 13.64
C ILE A 91 21.52 -17.78 12.70
N GLY A 92 22.84 -17.64 12.80
CA GLY A 92 23.66 -16.82 11.90
C GLY A 92 23.92 -17.45 10.53
N PHE A 93 23.96 -18.79 10.42
CA PHE A 93 24.14 -19.51 9.16
C PHE A 93 22.81 -19.73 8.41
N THR A 94 21.66 -19.75 9.09
CA THR A 94 20.33 -19.75 8.41
C THR A 94 19.97 -18.40 7.82
N ASN A 95 20.60 -17.31 8.28
CA ASN A 95 20.60 -16.00 7.63
C ASN A 95 21.91 -15.79 6.85
N SER A 96 22.26 -16.76 6.01
CA SER A 96 23.10 -16.42 4.87
C SER A 96 22.29 -15.44 4.02
N PRO A 97 22.74 -14.20 3.75
CA PRO A 97 22.09 -13.41 2.72
C PRO A 97 22.13 -14.28 1.46
N GLY A 98 20.95 -14.69 0.98
CA GLY A 98 20.86 -15.39 -0.29
C GLY A 98 21.65 -14.58 -1.31
N LYS A 99 22.42 -15.26 -2.17
CA LYS A 99 23.18 -14.61 -3.24
C LYS A 99 22.23 -13.64 -3.94
N SER A 100 22.50 -12.34 -3.81
CA SER A 100 21.66 -11.30 -4.39
C SER A 100 21.61 -11.50 -5.90
N VAL A 101 20.41 -11.48 -6.46
CA VAL A 101 20.15 -11.75 -7.89
C VAL A 101 19.68 -10.51 -8.63
N GLY A 102 19.35 -9.43 -7.91
CA GLY A 102 18.96 -8.17 -8.51
C GLY A 102 18.69 -7.06 -7.50
N THR A 103 18.22 -5.92 -8.01
CA THR A 103 17.86 -4.71 -7.28
C THR A 103 16.50 -4.20 -7.72
N ILE A 104 15.69 -3.71 -6.78
CA ILE A 104 14.44 -2.99 -7.11
C ILE A 104 14.81 -1.61 -7.67
N LEU A 105 14.58 -1.40 -8.97
CA LEU A 105 14.91 -0.16 -9.66
C LEU A 105 13.85 0.93 -9.43
N SER A 106 12.57 0.55 -9.35
CA SER A 106 11.48 1.46 -8.99
C SER A 106 10.34 0.72 -8.29
N SER A 107 9.62 1.41 -7.41
CA SER A 107 8.43 0.88 -6.74
C SER A 107 7.37 1.96 -6.56
N GLU A 108 6.40 2.01 -7.48
CA GLU A 108 5.44 3.09 -7.63
C GLU A 108 4.06 2.66 -7.14
N LEU A 109 3.60 3.25 -6.03
CA LEU A 109 2.34 2.90 -5.37
C LEU A 109 2.19 1.40 -5.07
N ALA A 110 3.32 0.70 -4.97
CA ALA A 110 3.39 -0.76 -4.89
C ALA A 110 2.91 -1.29 -3.54
N GLY A 111 1.96 -2.22 -3.57
CA GLY A 111 1.50 -2.96 -2.39
C GLY A 111 2.05 -4.37 -2.38
N TRP A 112 3.21 -4.59 -1.76
CA TRP A 112 3.88 -5.90 -1.77
C TRP A 112 3.45 -6.82 -0.63
N GLN A 113 3.34 -8.11 -0.96
CA GLN A 113 3.47 -9.23 -0.04
C GLN A 113 4.62 -10.10 -0.56
N SER A 114 5.80 -9.99 0.06
CA SER A 114 7.01 -10.67 -0.39
C SER A 114 7.84 -11.11 0.80
N ASP A 115 8.64 -12.15 0.58
CA ASP A 115 9.69 -12.60 1.49
C ASP A 115 11.04 -11.87 1.27
N GLN A 116 11.14 -11.06 0.22
CA GLN A 116 12.32 -10.26 -0.14
C GLN A 116 12.15 -8.76 0.14
N PRO A 117 13.25 -7.99 0.22
CA PRO A 117 13.21 -6.54 0.20
C PRO A 117 12.55 -6.02 -1.08
N THR A 118 11.61 -5.09 -0.93
CA THR A 118 10.79 -4.54 -2.02
C THR A 118 10.84 -3.01 -2.11
N ILE A 119 11.76 -2.41 -1.35
CA ILE A 119 12.03 -0.96 -1.39
C ILE A 119 12.91 -0.63 -2.58
N GLU A 120 12.72 0.55 -3.17
CA GLU A 120 13.60 1.06 -4.22
C GLU A 120 15.06 1.11 -3.75
N GLY A 121 15.97 0.65 -4.61
CA GLY A 121 17.40 0.47 -4.29
C GLY A 121 17.71 -0.73 -3.40
N GLY A 122 16.70 -1.48 -2.95
CA GLY A 122 16.89 -2.71 -2.19
C GLY A 122 17.37 -3.86 -3.06
N GLU A 123 18.39 -4.58 -2.60
CA GLU A 123 18.82 -5.83 -3.20
C GLU A 123 17.86 -6.98 -2.84
N PHE A 124 17.59 -7.85 -3.80
CA PHE A 124 16.75 -9.03 -3.60
C PHE A 124 17.47 -10.32 -4.01
N GLY A 125 17.20 -11.39 -3.27
CA GLY A 125 17.60 -12.76 -3.61
C GLY A 125 16.46 -13.54 -4.27
N PRO A 126 16.66 -14.85 -4.48
CA PRO A 126 15.57 -15.74 -4.85
C PRO A 126 14.45 -15.71 -3.80
N GLY A 127 13.19 -15.72 -4.24
CA GLY A 127 12.04 -15.59 -3.36
C GLY A 127 10.75 -15.27 -4.09
N THR A 128 9.67 -15.20 -3.32
CA THR A 128 8.31 -14.96 -3.84
C THR A 128 7.94 -13.48 -3.76
N PHE A 129 7.37 -12.95 -4.84
CA PHE A 129 6.88 -11.59 -4.93
C PHE A 129 5.41 -11.59 -5.35
N MET A 130 4.54 -11.10 -4.47
CA MET A 130 3.14 -10.82 -4.80
C MET A 130 2.90 -9.31 -4.77
N LEU A 131 2.69 -8.72 -5.94
CA LEU A 131 2.36 -7.30 -6.08
C LEU A 131 0.83 -7.17 -6.11
N GLN A 132 0.22 -6.64 -5.05
CA GLN A 132 -1.24 -6.51 -4.97
C GLN A 132 -1.79 -5.34 -5.80
N LYS A 133 -0.98 -4.29 -5.99
CA LYS A 133 -1.30 -3.08 -6.77
C LYS A 133 -0.04 -2.28 -7.07
N GLY A 134 -0.13 -1.36 -8.03
CA GLY A 134 0.97 -0.46 -8.40
C GLY A 134 1.87 -1.07 -9.47
N VAL A 135 3.03 -0.46 -9.70
CA VAL A 135 4.01 -0.88 -10.70
C VAL A 135 5.38 -0.95 -10.04
N ALA A 136 6.18 -1.95 -10.40
CA ALA A 136 7.55 -2.05 -9.94
C ALA A 136 8.49 -2.53 -11.03
N THR A 137 9.72 -2.02 -10.98
CA THR A 137 10.78 -2.42 -11.90
C THR A 137 11.83 -3.21 -11.14
N LEU A 138 12.07 -4.45 -11.55
CA LEU A 138 13.10 -5.33 -11.02
C LEU A 138 14.26 -5.38 -12.01
N GLY A 139 15.45 -5.00 -11.57
CA GLY A 139 16.69 -5.10 -12.35
C GLY A 139 17.51 -6.29 -11.89
N PHE A 140 17.68 -7.30 -12.74
CA PHE A 140 18.47 -8.49 -12.45
C PHE A 140 19.96 -8.22 -12.68
N HIS A 141 20.83 -8.90 -11.93
CA HIS A 141 22.28 -8.77 -12.07
C HIS A 141 22.82 -9.29 -13.41
N SER A 142 22.05 -10.09 -14.13
CA SER A 142 22.31 -10.46 -15.53
C SER A 142 22.24 -9.26 -16.50
N GLY A 143 21.54 -8.20 -16.10
CA GLY A 143 21.20 -7.05 -16.93
C GLY A 143 19.77 -7.09 -17.47
N ALA A 144 19.01 -8.17 -17.26
CA ALA A 144 17.59 -8.19 -17.59
C ALA A 144 16.82 -7.21 -16.69
N GLU A 145 15.86 -6.51 -17.28
CA GLU A 145 14.92 -5.65 -16.55
C GLU A 145 13.49 -6.15 -16.76
N MET A 146 12.72 -6.22 -15.68
CA MET A 146 11.33 -6.58 -15.71
C MET A 146 10.49 -5.49 -15.06
N VAL A 147 9.51 -4.96 -15.79
CA VAL A 147 8.45 -4.11 -15.24
C VAL A 147 7.24 -4.99 -14.95
N LEU A 148 6.75 -4.96 -13.72
CA LEU A 148 5.64 -5.77 -13.21
C LEU A 148 4.48 -4.87 -12.77
N GLU A 149 3.26 -5.12 -13.25
CA GLU A 149 2.05 -4.42 -12.83
C GLU A 149 1.19 -5.31 -11.90
N GLY A 150 0.74 -4.75 -10.78
CA GLY A 150 -0.16 -5.44 -9.85
C GLY A 150 -1.63 -5.41 -10.31
N PRO A 151 -2.40 -6.50 -10.12
CA PRO A 151 -2.08 -7.68 -9.33
C PRO A 151 -1.20 -8.72 -10.06
N ALA A 152 -0.10 -9.14 -9.46
CA ALA A 152 0.82 -10.12 -10.03
C ALA A 152 1.48 -11.02 -8.98
N HIS A 153 1.87 -12.23 -9.41
CA HIS A 153 2.58 -13.20 -8.58
C HIS A 153 3.70 -13.88 -9.38
N ILE A 154 4.92 -13.73 -8.87
CA ILE A 154 6.11 -14.34 -9.44
C ILE A 154 6.98 -14.97 -8.34
N GLU A 155 7.85 -15.88 -8.73
CA GLU A 155 8.92 -16.43 -7.90
C GLU A 155 10.25 -16.29 -8.65
N VAL A 156 11.18 -15.55 -8.07
CA VAL A 156 12.53 -15.40 -8.63
C VAL A 156 13.37 -16.59 -8.20
N LEU A 157 13.93 -17.32 -9.16
CA LEU A 157 14.75 -18.51 -8.90
C LEU A 157 16.25 -18.18 -8.96
N SER A 158 16.66 -17.34 -9.92
CA SER A 158 18.04 -16.90 -10.10
C SER A 158 18.13 -15.57 -10.87
N GLU A 159 19.36 -15.10 -11.14
CA GLU A 159 19.60 -13.90 -11.98
C GLU A 159 19.19 -14.08 -13.45
N MET A 160 18.92 -15.32 -13.87
CA MET A 160 18.58 -15.69 -15.26
C MET A 160 17.22 -16.40 -15.38
N GLN A 161 16.47 -16.55 -14.29
CA GLN A 161 15.30 -17.43 -14.28
C GLN A 161 14.27 -17.01 -13.23
N LEU A 162 13.01 -16.99 -13.64
CA LEU A 162 11.86 -16.82 -12.75
C LEU A 162 10.69 -17.69 -13.16
N LEU A 163 9.78 -17.92 -12.22
CA LEU A 163 8.49 -18.54 -12.41
C LEU A 163 7.40 -17.46 -12.38
N PHE A 164 6.57 -17.42 -13.41
CA PHE A 164 5.51 -16.44 -13.59
C PHE A 164 4.14 -17.11 -13.44
N HIS A 165 3.42 -16.79 -12.36
CA HIS A 165 2.13 -17.42 -12.07
C HIS A 165 0.96 -16.68 -12.71
N TYR A 166 0.91 -15.36 -12.55
CA TYR A 166 -0.08 -14.48 -13.17
C TYR A 166 0.36 -13.02 -13.05
N GLY A 167 -0.26 -12.15 -13.84
CA GLY A 167 -0.03 -10.71 -13.88
C GLY A 167 0.39 -10.23 -15.27
N ASP A 168 0.76 -8.95 -15.35
CA ASP A 168 1.29 -8.33 -16.56
C ASP A 168 2.74 -7.91 -16.33
N ALA A 169 3.62 -8.31 -17.26
CA ALA A 169 5.02 -7.95 -17.22
C ALA A 169 5.59 -7.62 -18.60
N SER A 170 6.52 -6.66 -18.61
CA SER A 170 7.37 -6.38 -19.76
C SER A 170 8.83 -6.68 -19.40
N PHE A 171 9.51 -7.36 -20.32
CA PHE A 171 10.89 -7.77 -20.20
C PHE A 171 11.73 -7.01 -21.21
N ASN A 172 12.87 -6.49 -20.75
CA ASN A 172 13.90 -5.93 -21.59
C ASN A 172 15.20 -6.70 -21.31
N VAL A 173 15.59 -7.55 -22.23
CA VAL A 173 16.73 -8.45 -22.05
C VAL A 173 17.86 -8.05 -23.01
N PRO A 174 18.91 -7.37 -22.52
CA PRO A 174 20.04 -7.00 -23.35
C PRO A 174 20.91 -8.21 -23.70
N GLU A 175 21.88 -8.04 -24.62
CA GLU A 175 22.83 -9.10 -25.01
C GLU A 175 23.56 -9.77 -23.84
N SER A 176 23.76 -9.06 -22.72
CA SER A 176 24.40 -9.61 -21.52
C SER A 176 23.56 -10.65 -20.77
N ALA A 177 22.24 -10.68 -21.04
CA ALA A 177 21.25 -11.51 -20.36
C ALA A 177 20.54 -12.49 -21.32
N VAL A 178 21.09 -12.72 -22.51
CA VAL A 178 20.58 -13.72 -23.47
C VAL A 178 20.46 -15.10 -22.81
N GLY A 179 19.32 -15.76 -23.02
CA GLY A 179 18.98 -17.02 -22.37
C GLY A 179 18.22 -16.85 -21.05
N PHE A 180 17.72 -15.64 -20.75
CA PHE A 180 16.81 -15.40 -19.63
C PHE A 180 15.54 -16.26 -19.79
N GLN A 181 15.13 -16.93 -18.72
CA GLN A 181 14.06 -17.92 -18.73
C GLN A 181 12.87 -17.48 -17.88
N VAL A 182 11.70 -17.48 -18.48
CA VAL A 182 10.42 -17.26 -17.81
C VAL A 182 9.60 -18.54 -17.87
N GLU A 183 9.52 -19.22 -16.73
CA GLU A 183 8.70 -20.42 -16.58
C GLU A 183 7.25 -20.04 -16.31
N THR A 184 6.32 -20.76 -16.92
CA THR A 184 4.87 -20.62 -16.72
C THR A 184 4.24 -22.00 -16.57
N SER A 185 2.95 -22.07 -16.21
CA SER A 185 2.21 -23.35 -16.22
C SER A 185 2.10 -24.00 -17.61
N TYR A 186 2.26 -23.22 -18.68
CA TYR A 186 2.11 -23.68 -20.06
C TYR A 186 3.42 -24.09 -20.72
N GLY A 187 4.56 -23.66 -20.17
CA GLY A 187 5.86 -23.92 -20.77
C GLY A 187 6.95 -22.95 -20.29
N ASN A 188 8.13 -23.11 -20.88
CA ASN A 188 9.29 -22.27 -20.62
C ASN A 188 9.54 -21.32 -21.80
N ILE A 189 9.67 -20.04 -21.52
CA ILE A 189 9.96 -18.98 -22.49
C ILE A 189 11.44 -18.63 -22.36
N VAL A 190 12.19 -18.77 -23.44
CA VAL A 190 13.64 -18.53 -23.50
C VAL A 190 13.90 -17.31 -24.38
N ASP A 191 14.54 -16.31 -23.79
CA ASP A 191 14.90 -15.06 -24.45
C ASP A 191 16.21 -15.18 -25.26
N HIS A 192 16.28 -14.54 -26.44
CA HIS A 192 17.47 -14.49 -27.30
C HIS A 192 18.07 -13.08 -27.49
N GLY A 193 17.77 -12.15 -26.58
CA GLY A 193 18.16 -10.73 -26.63
C GLY A 193 17.00 -9.87 -27.10
N THR A 194 15.91 -9.87 -26.32
CA THR A 194 14.60 -9.45 -26.82
C THR A 194 13.86 -8.54 -25.84
N ARG A 195 13.02 -7.68 -26.40
CA ARG A 195 11.96 -6.99 -25.68
C ARG A 195 10.64 -7.69 -25.94
N PHE A 196 10.05 -8.24 -24.89
CA PHE A 196 8.76 -8.94 -24.98
C PHE A 196 7.87 -8.62 -23.78
N SER A 197 6.59 -8.94 -23.90
CA SER A 197 5.61 -8.82 -22.82
C SER A 197 4.88 -10.14 -22.61
N LEU A 198 4.56 -10.42 -21.35
CA LEU A 198 3.77 -11.58 -20.94
C LEU A 198 2.57 -11.07 -20.14
N SER A 199 1.38 -11.51 -20.53
CA SER A 199 0.15 -11.29 -19.78
C SER A 199 -0.48 -12.64 -19.47
N PHE A 200 -0.72 -12.89 -18.19
CA PHE A 200 -1.38 -14.11 -17.74
C PHE A 200 -2.43 -13.76 -16.69
N SER A 201 -3.71 -13.86 -17.06
CA SER A 201 -4.82 -13.60 -16.16
C SER A 201 -4.98 -14.71 -15.13
N GLN A 202 -5.43 -14.35 -13.93
CA GLN A 202 -5.79 -15.31 -12.89
C GLN A 202 -7.07 -16.10 -13.23
N ASP A 203 -7.96 -15.52 -14.04
CA ASP A 203 -9.28 -16.07 -14.37
C ASP A 203 -9.33 -16.74 -15.75
N GLU A 204 -8.43 -16.36 -16.66
CA GLU A 204 -8.36 -16.94 -18.00
C GLU A 204 -7.38 -18.13 -18.01
N GLN A 205 -7.66 -19.14 -18.85
CA GLN A 205 -6.83 -20.35 -18.96
C GLN A 205 -5.77 -20.23 -20.06
N ASP A 206 -5.37 -19.02 -20.41
CA ASP A 206 -4.35 -18.78 -21.42
C ASP A 206 -3.43 -17.60 -21.07
N ALA A 207 -2.21 -17.68 -21.57
CA ALA A 207 -1.20 -16.63 -21.51
C ALA A 207 -1.03 -15.99 -22.89
N ARG A 208 -0.82 -14.67 -22.91
CA ARG A 208 -0.52 -13.91 -24.12
C ARG A 208 0.93 -13.46 -24.11
N LEU A 209 1.65 -13.75 -25.18
CA LEU A 209 3.02 -13.31 -25.37
C LEU A 209 3.12 -12.48 -26.66
N ALA A 210 3.76 -11.33 -26.57
CA ALA A 210 4.04 -10.46 -27.71
C ALA A 210 5.51 -10.06 -27.71
N VAL A 211 6.14 -10.12 -28.89
CA VAL A 211 7.54 -9.74 -29.08
C VAL A 211 7.58 -8.35 -29.71
N GLY A 212 8.16 -7.39 -29.00
CA GLY A 212 8.34 -6.03 -29.49
C GLY A 212 9.59 -5.87 -30.36
N GLU A 213 10.71 -6.49 -29.99
CA GLU A 213 11.96 -6.44 -30.77
C GLU A 213 12.84 -7.63 -30.40
N GLY A 214 13.32 -8.40 -31.40
CA GLY A 214 14.15 -9.58 -31.20
C GLY A 214 13.45 -10.91 -31.51
N GLU A 215 13.89 -11.98 -30.85
CA GLU A 215 13.40 -13.36 -30.95
C GLU A 215 13.18 -14.01 -29.57
N VAL A 216 12.08 -14.75 -29.43
CA VAL A 216 11.78 -15.57 -28.25
C VAL A 216 11.44 -16.98 -28.66
N ALA A 217 11.97 -17.98 -27.96
CA ALA A 217 11.60 -19.38 -28.13
C ALA A 217 10.68 -19.83 -26.98
N ILE A 218 9.54 -20.42 -27.32
CA ILE A 218 8.58 -20.96 -26.35
C ILE A 218 8.59 -22.48 -26.43
N HIS A 219 8.94 -23.13 -25.33
CA HIS A 219 8.87 -24.58 -25.16
C HIS A 219 7.60 -24.93 -24.41
N HIS A 220 6.57 -25.38 -25.12
CA HIS A 220 5.32 -25.80 -24.51
C HIS A 220 5.50 -27.08 -23.70
N SER A 221 4.73 -27.22 -22.63
CA SER A 221 4.64 -28.45 -21.83
C SER A 221 4.27 -29.73 -22.61
N ASN A 222 3.66 -29.60 -23.81
CA ASN A 222 3.31 -30.72 -24.69
C ASN A 222 4.49 -31.20 -25.57
N GLY A 223 5.64 -30.51 -25.52
CA GLY A 223 6.84 -30.79 -26.32
C GLY A 223 6.97 -29.99 -27.62
N GLU A 224 5.98 -29.17 -27.99
CA GLU A 224 6.04 -28.26 -29.13
C GLU A 224 6.94 -27.06 -28.82
N VAL A 225 7.71 -26.62 -29.82
CA VAL A 225 8.56 -25.43 -29.72
C VAL A 225 8.14 -24.43 -30.78
N LYS A 226 7.87 -23.19 -30.37
CA LYS A 226 7.51 -22.09 -31.26
C LYS A 226 8.46 -20.92 -31.08
N HIS A 227 9.05 -20.47 -32.18
CA HIS A 227 9.83 -19.24 -32.21
C HIS A 227 8.91 -18.08 -32.60
N LEU A 228 9.05 -16.96 -31.90
CA LEU A 228 8.39 -15.70 -32.21
C LEU A 228 9.43 -14.64 -32.50
N TYR A 229 9.21 -13.89 -33.57
CA TYR A 229 10.06 -12.78 -34.00
C TYR A 229 9.39 -11.43 -33.72
N THR A 230 10.10 -10.36 -34.01
CA THR A 230 9.63 -8.98 -33.89
C THR A 230 8.22 -8.80 -34.48
N ASP A 231 7.35 -8.13 -33.73
CA ASP A 231 5.94 -7.88 -34.02
C ASP A 231 5.02 -9.13 -34.04
N GLU A 232 5.54 -10.32 -33.71
CA GLU A 232 4.73 -11.53 -33.59
C GLU A 232 4.13 -11.72 -32.20
N LYS A 233 2.97 -12.39 -32.18
CA LYS A 233 2.13 -12.59 -30.99
C LYS A 233 1.58 -14.00 -30.97
N VAL A 234 1.35 -14.53 -29.77
CA VAL A 234 0.73 -15.84 -29.59
C VAL A 234 -0.08 -15.90 -28.30
N ARG A 235 -1.15 -16.69 -28.34
CA ARG A 235 -1.85 -17.17 -27.15
C ARG A 235 -1.45 -18.61 -26.86
N ILE A 236 -1.23 -18.93 -25.60
CA ILE A 236 -0.77 -20.24 -25.12
C ILE A 236 -1.75 -20.74 -24.08
N ASP A 237 -2.33 -21.93 -24.28
CA ASP A 237 -3.12 -22.62 -23.24
C ASP A 237 -2.44 -23.94 -22.85
N GLU A 238 -3.12 -24.81 -22.09
CA GLU A 238 -2.58 -26.13 -21.72
C GLU A 238 -2.36 -27.09 -22.90
N LYS A 239 -2.94 -26.82 -24.07
CA LYS A 239 -3.04 -27.77 -25.18
C LYS A 239 -2.14 -27.39 -26.35
N GLN A 240 -2.17 -26.12 -26.77
CA GLN A 240 -1.51 -25.67 -28.00
C GLN A 240 -1.31 -24.14 -28.06
N PHE A 241 -0.62 -23.72 -29.11
CA PHE A 241 -0.49 -22.32 -29.51
C PHE A 241 -1.63 -21.88 -30.43
N TYR A 242 -2.18 -20.69 -30.22
CA TYR A 242 -3.14 -20.04 -31.12
C TYR A 242 -2.53 -18.75 -31.68
N PRO A 243 -2.71 -18.46 -32.98
CA PRO A 243 -2.43 -17.13 -33.50
C PRO A 243 -3.24 -16.10 -32.71
N ASP A 244 -2.58 -15.02 -32.29
CA ASP A 244 -3.31 -13.88 -31.76
C ASP A 244 -3.69 -12.97 -32.95
N GLU A 245 -4.88 -13.18 -33.51
CA GLU A 245 -5.40 -12.38 -34.63
C GLU A 245 -5.96 -11.02 -34.18
N ASP A 246 -5.92 -10.73 -32.87
CA ASP A 246 -6.36 -9.44 -32.36
C ASP A 246 -5.30 -8.36 -32.71
N GLN A 247 -5.60 -7.52 -33.70
CA GLN A 247 -4.76 -6.37 -34.05
C GLN A 247 -4.60 -5.37 -32.88
N ALA A 248 -5.42 -5.48 -31.83
CA ALA A 248 -5.27 -4.70 -30.60
C ALA A 248 -4.19 -5.24 -29.63
N ALA A 249 -3.64 -6.43 -29.89
CA ALA A 249 -2.73 -7.12 -28.97
C ALA A 249 -1.24 -6.78 -29.19
N GLU A 250 -0.88 -5.55 -29.56
CA GLU A 250 0.53 -5.15 -29.35
C GLU A 250 0.77 -5.21 -27.85
N GLY A 251 1.74 -6.01 -27.44
CA GLY A 251 2.11 -6.24 -26.04
C GLY A 251 1.94 -4.99 -25.20
N GLY A 252 0.93 -5.01 -24.34
CA GLY A 252 0.47 -3.83 -23.65
C GLY A 252 -0.68 -4.26 -22.77
N VAL A 253 -0.60 -3.82 -21.50
CA VAL A 253 -1.68 -3.63 -20.54
C VAL A 253 -3.03 -3.79 -21.23
N PHE A 254 -3.84 -4.74 -20.76
CA PHE A 254 -5.24 -4.91 -21.15
C PHE A 254 -5.79 -3.64 -21.78
N VAL A 255 -6.40 -3.72 -22.96
CA VAL A 255 -7.37 -2.68 -23.36
C VAL A 255 -8.44 -2.73 -22.28
N ARG A 256 -8.19 -2.04 -21.16
CA ARG A 256 -9.20 -1.61 -20.23
C ARG A 256 -10.13 -0.86 -21.16
N GLU A 257 -11.35 -1.37 -21.30
CA GLU A 257 -12.47 -0.55 -21.74
C GLU A 257 -12.21 0.86 -21.18
N PRO A 258 -12.16 1.89 -22.05
CA PRO A 258 -11.42 3.12 -21.78
C PRO A 258 -11.77 3.64 -20.37
N LEU A 259 -10.76 3.61 -19.49
CA LEU A 259 -10.90 3.96 -18.09
C LEU A 259 -10.78 5.48 -17.98
N PHE A 260 -11.91 6.15 -17.89
CA PHE A 260 -11.98 7.58 -17.63
C PHE A 260 -11.93 7.81 -16.13
N THR A 261 -10.98 8.59 -15.68
CA THR A 261 -10.95 9.07 -14.30
C THR A 261 -11.41 10.51 -14.24
N ARG A 262 -12.23 10.82 -13.24
CA ARG A 262 -12.68 12.18 -12.94
C ARG A 262 -12.42 12.45 -11.47
N GLY A 263 -11.69 13.52 -11.20
CA GLY A 263 -11.57 14.09 -9.86
C GLY A 263 -12.63 15.17 -9.64
N THR A 264 -12.77 15.60 -8.39
CA THR A 264 -13.74 16.64 -8.01
C THR A 264 -13.38 18.04 -8.50
N ASN A 265 -12.13 18.27 -8.94
CA ASN A 265 -11.61 19.58 -9.36
C ASN A 265 -11.91 20.70 -8.35
N GLY A 266 -11.90 20.38 -7.05
CA GLY A 266 -12.19 21.32 -5.96
C GLY A 266 -13.68 21.58 -5.70
N LYS A 267 -14.60 20.90 -6.40
CA LYS A 267 -16.05 20.87 -6.13
C LYS A 267 -16.35 19.93 -4.97
N GLU A 268 -15.88 20.30 -3.78
CA GLU A 268 -16.03 19.48 -2.58
C GLU A 268 -15.98 20.32 -1.31
N THR A 269 -16.68 19.88 -0.26
CA THR A 269 -16.73 20.58 1.02
C THR A 269 -17.17 19.67 2.15
N SER A 270 -16.73 19.98 3.36
CA SER A 270 -17.37 19.51 4.59
C SER A 270 -18.41 20.51 5.09
N ILE A 271 -19.43 20.04 5.80
CA ILE A 271 -20.37 20.86 6.57
C ILE A 271 -20.31 20.48 8.05
N VAL A 272 -20.62 21.42 8.93
CA VAL A 272 -20.52 21.24 10.38
C VAL A 272 -21.74 21.80 11.08
N TYR A 273 -22.34 21.03 12.00
CA TYR A 273 -23.64 21.31 12.61
C TYR A 273 -23.79 22.73 13.17
N ASN A 274 -22.75 23.28 13.79
CA ASN A 274 -22.79 24.61 14.40
C ASN A 274 -22.26 25.73 13.50
N ASN A 275 -22.05 25.46 12.21
CA ASN A 275 -21.54 26.38 11.20
C ASN A 275 -20.16 27.03 11.51
N GLN A 276 -19.41 26.52 12.50
CA GLN A 276 -18.05 27.01 12.85
C GLN A 276 -16.97 26.49 11.88
N ARG A 277 -17.18 26.69 10.58
CA ARG A 277 -16.37 26.13 9.49
C ARG A 277 -14.88 26.45 9.63
N LYS A 278 -14.53 27.73 9.86
CA LYS A 278 -13.14 28.21 9.93
C LYS A 278 -12.28 27.56 11.02
N ILE A 279 -12.90 27.06 12.08
CA ILE A 279 -12.20 26.51 13.26
C ILE A 279 -12.29 24.99 13.28
N ARG A 280 -13.34 24.41 12.68
CA ARG A 280 -13.69 22.98 12.84
C ARG A 280 -13.53 22.15 11.59
N LEU A 281 -13.27 22.78 10.45
CA LEU A 281 -13.06 22.14 9.16
C LEU A 281 -11.69 22.56 8.61
N SER A 282 -11.04 21.64 7.93
CA SER A 282 -9.84 21.91 7.13
C SER A 282 -10.17 21.60 5.67
N PRO A 283 -9.71 22.42 4.71
CA PRO A 283 -9.94 22.17 3.28
C PRO A 283 -9.25 20.88 2.81
N ASP A 284 -8.18 20.45 3.48
CA ASP A 284 -7.43 19.24 3.14
C ASP A 284 -8.28 17.96 3.27
N PHE A 285 -9.39 18.00 4.02
CA PHE A 285 -10.20 16.82 4.34
C PHE A 285 -11.69 16.98 4.03
N LEU A 286 -12.28 15.88 3.59
CA LEU A 286 -13.71 15.60 3.66
C LEU A 286 -14.03 14.93 5.00
N MET A 287 -14.56 15.73 5.92
CA MET A 287 -14.69 15.40 7.33
C MET A 287 -16.10 14.91 7.65
N VAL A 288 -16.19 13.71 8.22
CA VAL A 288 -17.47 13.06 8.54
C VAL A 288 -17.48 12.66 10.01
N LYS A 289 -18.59 12.94 10.68
CA LYS A 289 -18.79 12.57 12.08
C LYS A 289 -20.27 12.53 12.42
N ASN A 290 -20.69 11.41 13.00
CA ASN A 290 -21.98 11.28 13.65
C ASN A 290 -21.80 11.02 15.14
N ALA A 291 -22.51 11.80 15.94
CA ALA A 291 -22.52 11.77 17.38
C ALA A 291 -23.91 12.17 17.88
N ALA A 292 -24.14 12.00 19.19
CA ALA A 292 -25.41 12.34 19.82
C ALA A 292 -25.84 13.81 19.54
N PRO A 293 -27.15 14.10 19.48
CA PRO A 293 -27.66 15.44 19.27
C PRO A 293 -27.05 16.48 20.23
N GLY A 294 -26.62 17.63 19.71
CA GLY A 294 -25.91 18.66 20.49
C GLY A 294 -24.38 18.56 20.42
N VAL A 295 -23.84 17.45 19.92
CA VAL A 295 -22.42 17.32 19.54
C VAL A 295 -22.22 17.81 18.12
N VAL A 296 -20.98 18.19 17.80
CA VAL A 296 -20.64 18.77 16.50
C VAL A 296 -20.47 17.67 15.44
N ASN A 297 -21.57 17.37 14.77
CA ASN A 297 -21.65 16.47 13.62
C ASN A 297 -21.09 17.13 12.35
N ARG A 298 -20.62 16.29 11.43
CA ARG A 298 -20.06 16.70 10.15
C ARG A 298 -20.48 15.72 9.06
N ARG A 299 -20.70 16.26 7.86
CA ARG A 299 -20.96 15.50 6.63
C ARG A 299 -20.06 16.06 5.53
N ALA A 300 -19.74 15.24 4.55
CA ALA A 300 -18.95 15.65 3.40
C ALA A 300 -19.80 15.61 2.13
N LEU A 301 -19.56 16.56 1.24
CA LEU A 301 -20.15 16.66 -0.09
C LEU A 301 -19.05 16.83 -1.12
N PHE A 302 -19.24 16.23 -2.28
CA PHE A 302 -18.37 16.40 -3.43
C PHE A 302 -19.14 16.11 -4.71
N SER A 303 -18.73 16.74 -5.80
CA SER A 303 -19.33 16.49 -7.12
C SER A 303 -18.27 16.29 -8.18
N PHE A 304 -18.68 15.66 -9.27
CA PHE A 304 -17.88 15.50 -10.48
C PHE A 304 -18.60 16.20 -11.63
N ASP A 305 -17.83 16.93 -12.43
CA ASP A 305 -18.29 17.37 -13.74
C ASP A 305 -18.24 16.17 -14.69
N THR A 306 -19.40 15.83 -15.24
CA THR A 306 -19.61 14.74 -16.19
C THR A 306 -20.25 15.23 -17.48
N SER A 307 -20.28 16.55 -17.71
CA SER A 307 -20.89 17.16 -18.89
C SER A 307 -20.23 16.73 -20.20
N ASP A 308 -18.98 16.27 -20.13
CA ASP A 308 -18.20 15.77 -21.26
C ASP A 308 -18.22 14.25 -21.45
N ILE A 309 -19.00 13.53 -20.63
CA ILE A 309 -19.06 12.05 -20.62
C ILE A 309 -20.45 11.57 -21.03
N ASP A 310 -20.52 10.64 -21.99
CA ASP A 310 -21.75 9.90 -22.28
C ASP A 310 -21.98 8.82 -21.22
N LEU A 311 -22.68 9.19 -20.14
CA LEU A 311 -23.00 8.31 -19.02
C LEU A 311 -23.83 7.09 -19.44
N GLY A 312 -24.58 7.17 -20.55
CA GLY A 312 -25.34 6.03 -21.09
C GLY A 312 -24.45 4.88 -21.55
N SER A 313 -23.25 5.20 -22.04
CA SER A 313 -22.25 4.24 -22.52
C SER A 313 -21.46 3.55 -21.41
N VAL A 314 -21.53 4.03 -20.17
CA VAL A 314 -20.76 3.50 -19.04
C VAL A 314 -21.18 2.06 -18.73
N THR A 315 -20.23 1.12 -18.67
CA THR A 315 -20.44 -0.30 -18.33
C THR A 315 -20.15 -0.57 -16.86
N VAL A 316 -19.09 0.03 -16.34
CA VAL A 316 -18.66 -0.09 -14.94
C VAL A 316 -18.37 1.29 -14.37
N ALA A 317 -18.78 1.51 -13.12
CA ALA A 317 -18.48 2.72 -12.38
C ALA A 317 -17.91 2.37 -10.99
N ARG A 318 -16.82 3.02 -10.64
CA ARG A 318 -16.10 2.85 -9.38
C ARG A 318 -15.86 4.21 -8.74
N LEU A 319 -16.28 4.39 -7.49
CA LEU A 319 -15.91 5.56 -6.71
C LEU A 319 -14.82 5.17 -5.72
N VAL A 320 -13.69 5.87 -5.79
CA VAL A 320 -12.53 5.66 -4.93
C VAL A 320 -12.41 6.82 -3.94
N LEU A 321 -12.32 6.50 -2.65
CA LEU A 321 -12.15 7.45 -1.55
C LEU A 321 -10.94 7.03 -0.71
N ASN A 322 -10.03 7.96 -0.44
CA ASN A 322 -8.88 7.70 0.43
C ASN A 322 -9.20 8.16 1.85
N ALA A 323 -9.42 7.22 2.77
CA ALA A 323 -9.54 7.54 4.19
C ALA A 323 -8.18 7.94 4.75
N VAL A 324 -8.13 9.07 5.47
CA VAL A 324 -6.89 9.65 6.01
C VAL A 324 -7.13 10.21 7.43
N PRO A 325 -6.10 10.23 8.29
CA PRO A 325 -6.26 10.73 9.65
C PRO A 325 -6.39 12.25 9.66
N THR A 326 -7.50 12.76 10.18
CA THR A 326 -7.71 14.23 10.35
C THR A 326 -6.91 14.83 11.50
N GLY A 327 -6.38 13.98 12.39
CA GLY A 327 -5.77 14.39 13.66
C GLY A 327 -6.77 14.90 14.71
N LEU A 328 -8.08 14.83 14.46
CA LEU A 328 -9.10 15.36 15.37
C LEU A 328 -9.90 14.24 16.08
N GLY A 329 -9.93 14.34 17.41
CA GLY A 329 -10.68 13.41 18.27
C GLY A 329 -9.88 12.16 18.63
N MET A 330 -10.40 11.37 19.58
CA MET A 330 -9.73 10.17 20.09
C MET A 330 -10.44 8.91 19.60
N VAL A 331 -9.64 7.90 19.27
CA VAL A 331 -10.12 6.58 18.80
C VAL A 331 -10.68 5.72 19.95
N THR A 332 -10.33 6.04 21.20
CA THR A 332 -10.61 5.23 22.40
C THR A 332 -12.09 4.90 22.59
N ASP A 333 -12.95 5.87 22.30
CA ASP A 333 -14.38 5.79 22.53
C ASP A 333 -15.19 5.44 21.26
N MET A 334 -14.50 5.11 20.16
CA MET A 334 -15.13 4.71 18.92
C MET A 334 -15.42 3.21 18.91
N PRO A 335 -16.57 2.78 18.35
CA PRO A 335 -16.79 1.40 17.98
C PRO A 335 -15.66 0.84 17.11
N LYS A 336 -15.39 -0.46 17.20
CA LYS A 336 -14.28 -1.11 16.46
C LYS A 336 -14.41 -0.91 14.94
N ILE A 337 -15.63 -0.87 14.45
CA ILE A 337 -16.00 -0.63 13.06
C ILE A 337 -17.01 0.51 13.07
N SER A 338 -16.81 1.49 12.19
CA SER A 338 -17.76 2.55 11.91
C SER A 338 -18.31 2.36 10.50
N GLU A 339 -19.63 2.25 10.39
CA GLU A 339 -20.34 2.15 9.11
C GLU A 339 -20.59 3.54 8.53
N PHE A 340 -20.32 3.66 7.24
CA PHE A 340 -20.57 4.85 6.43
C PHE A 340 -21.52 4.51 5.30
N ALA A 341 -22.23 5.52 4.82
CA ALA A 341 -23.07 5.42 3.65
C ALA A 341 -22.75 6.54 2.65
N LEU A 342 -22.71 6.15 1.38
CA LEU A 342 -22.64 7.06 0.24
C LEU A 342 -24.06 7.31 -0.25
N PHE A 343 -24.42 8.58 -0.40
CA PHE A 343 -25.68 9.02 -0.96
C PHE A 343 -25.45 9.83 -2.22
N GLY A 344 -26.26 9.59 -3.26
CA GLY A 344 -26.36 10.43 -4.44
C GLY A 344 -27.43 11.49 -4.24
N LEU A 345 -27.11 12.74 -4.55
CA LEU A 345 -28.09 13.82 -4.51
C LEU A 345 -29.03 13.72 -5.72
N PRO A 346 -30.32 14.02 -5.58
CA PRO A 346 -31.21 14.06 -6.74
C PRO A 346 -30.75 15.11 -7.76
N ASP A 347 -30.87 14.78 -9.04
CA ASP A 347 -30.66 15.67 -10.19
C ASP A 347 -31.77 16.74 -10.23
N ASP A 348 -31.64 17.73 -9.37
CA ASP A 348 -32.48 18.92 -9.28
C ASP A 348 -31.75 20.07 -8.54
N GLU A 349 -32.48 21.10 -8.12
CA GLU A 349 -31.91 22.27 -7.42
C GLU A 349 -31.05 21.91 -6.19
N ARG A 350 -31.22 20.72 -5.59
CA ARG A 350 -30.44 20.26 -4.43
C ARG A 350 -28.99 19.91 -4.78
N GLU A 351 -28.71 19.62 -6.03
CA GLU A 351 -27.35 19.45 -6.56
C GLU A 351 -26.57 20.78 -6.58
N GLN A 352 -27.27 21.91 -6.62
CA GLN A 352 -26.67 23.24 -6.70
C GLN A 352 -26.31 23.79 -5.32
N TRP A 353 -25.12 23.41 -4.82
CA TRP A 353 -24.59 23.94 -3.56
C TRP A 353 -23.27 24.71 -3.73
N PRO A 354 -23.03 25.77 -2.94
CA PRO A 354 -21.79 26.55 -3.00
C PRO A 354 -20.59 25.81 -2.39
N ASN A 355 -19.43 25.88 -3.06
CA ASN A 355 -18.18 25.26 -2.55
C ASN A 355 -17.69 25.89 -1.25
N THR A 356 -18.02 27.17 -1.03
CA THR A 356 -17.62 27.91 0.16
C THR A 356 -18.84 28.42 0.91
N GLY A 357 -18.79 28.33 2.24
CA GLY A 357 -19.81 28.94 3.10
C GLY A 357 -21.13 28.17 3.19
N LEU A 358 -21.21 26.94 2.66
CA LEU A 358 -22.38 26.08 2.83
C LEU A 358 -22.70 25.86 4.32
N GLN A 359 -23.91 26.23 4.72
CA GLN A 359 -24.41 26.10 6.09
C GLN A 359 -25.10 24.75 6.29
N TRP A 360 -25.06 24.22 7.51
CA TRP A 360 -25.63 22.91 7.85
C TRP A 360 -27.11 22.78 7.48
N GLU A 361 -27.90 23.82 7.76
CA GLU A 361 -29.35 23.84 7.55
C GLU A 361 -29.73 23.96 6.07
N LYS A 362 -28.83 24.52 5.26
CA LYS A 362 -29.01 24.72 3.81
C LYS A 362 -28.38 23.61 2.99
N ALA A 363 -27.62 22.71 3.62
CA ALA A 363 -26.98 21.63 2.92
C ALA A 363 -27.98 20.51 2.60
N PRO A 364 -27.76 19.78 1.50
CA PRO A 364 -28.53 18.59 1.17
C PRO A 364 -28.67 17.62 2.35
N LYS A 365 -29.85 17.04 2.48
CA LYS A 365 -30.22 16.15 3.58
C LYS A 365 -30.12 14.69 3.16
N VAL A 366 -29.77 13.84 4.13
CA VAL A 366 -29.63 12.38 3.89
C VAL A 366 -30.98 11.78 3.51
N GLU A 367 -32.08 12.22 4.15
CA GLU A 367 -33.43 11.72 3.93
C GLU A 367 -33.98 12.07 2.54
N GLU A 368 -33.39 13.08 1.91
CA GLU A 368 -33.75 13.58 0.58
C GLU A 368 -32.82 13.01 -0.51
N SER A 369 -31.83 12.19 -0.14
CA SER A 369 -30.80 11.64 -1.03
C SER A 369 -30.98 10.14 -1.23
N LYS A 370 -30.49 9.60 -2.35
CA LYS A 370 -30.57 8.16 -2.65
C LYS A 370 -29.34 7.44 -2.10
N ARG A 371 -29.52 6.43 -1.25
CA ARG A 371 -28.40 5.58 -0.78
C ARG A 371 -27.86 4.76 -1.96
N LEU A 372 -26.54 4.79 -2.16
CA LEU A 372 -25.86 4.11 -3.27
C LEU A 372 -24.94 2.99 -2.79
N ALA A 373 -24.28 3.17 -1.64
CA ALA A 373 -23.38 2.19 -1.09
C ALA A 373 -23.25 2.33 0.43
N SER A 374 -22.77 1.28 1.08
CA SER A 374 -22.37 1.31 2.49
C SER A 374 -21.00 0.67 2.63
N PHE A 375 -20.18 1.19 3.52
CA PHE A 375 -18.84 0.65 3.71
C PHE A 375 -18.34 0.81 5.16
N PRO A 376 -17.65 -0.20 5.70
CA PRO A 376 -17.07 -0.15 7.03
C PRO A 376 -15.68 0.49 7.02
N LEU A 377 -15.35 1.23 8.08
CA LEU A 377 -13.97 1.59 8.41
C LEU A 377 -13.62 1.11 9.82
N ARG A 378 -12.48 0.43 9.93
CA ARG A 378 -11.95 -0.01 11.23
C ARG A 378 -11.30 1.17 11.94
N ARG A 379 -11.60 1.33 13.24
CA ARG A 379 -11.05 2.45 14.03
C ARG A 379 -9.50 2.46 14.12
N ALA A 380 -8.87 1.30 13.91
CA ALA A 380 -7.41 1.14 13.91
C ALA A 380 -6.77 1.44 12.53
N GLU A 381 -7.58 1.45 11.48
CA GLU A 381 -7.14 1.62 10.10
C GLU A 381 -7.22 3.12 9.77
N GLN A 382 -6.15 3.84 10.11
CA GLN A 382 -6.12 5.30 9.97
C GLN A 382 -5.92 5.76 8.52
N ARG A 383 -5.40 4.88 7.66
CA ARG A 383 -5.30 5.09 6.21
C ARG A 383 -5.83 3.87 5.49
N SER A 384 -6.80 4.06 4.61
CA SER A 384 -7.34 2.99 3.76
C SER A 384 -7.86 3.56 2.44
N VAL A 385 -8.00 2.68 1.45
CA VAL A 385 -8.65 2.98 0.19
C VAL A 385 -10.02 2.32 0.22
N VAL A 386 -11.07 3.11 0.05
CA VAL A 386 -12.45 2.64 -0.06
C VAL A 386 -12.83 2.70 -1.54
N THR A 387 -13.13 1.53 -2.11
CA THR A 387 -13.62 1.41 -3.49
C THR A 387 -15.09 0.99 -3.45
N LEU A 388 -15.94 1.73 -4.15
CA LEU A 388 -17.38 1.49 -4.20
C LEU A 388 -17.80 1.27 -5.66
N ASP A 389 -18.24 0.05 -5.98
CA ASP A 389 -18.61 -0.43 -7.32
C ASP A 389 -19.99 -1.08 -7.31
N THR A 390 -20.99 -0.36 -6.80
CA THR A 390 -22.33 -0.92 -6.64
C THR A 390 -23.20 -0.74 -7.90
N PRO A 391 -24.12 -1.67 -8.18
CA PRO A 391 -25.11 -1.49 -9.24
C PRO A 391 -25.96 -0.22 -9.06
N GLU A 392 -26.23 0.17 -7.81
CA GLU A 392 -26.97 1.38 -7.48
C GLU A 392 -26.21 2.64 -7.88
N LEU A 393 -24.87 2.67 -7.70
CA LEU A 393 -24.01 3.75 -8.15
C LEU A 393 -24.06 3.86 -9.69
N LEU A 394 -23.85 2.76 -10.41
CA LEU A 394 -23.92 2.76 -11.88
C LEU A 394 -25.28 3.24 -12.39
N ALA A 395 -26.37 2.73 -11.81
CA ALA A 395 -27.72 3.12 -12.20
C ALA A 395 -28.04 4.59 -11.86
N PHE A 396 -27.45 5.12 -10.79
CA PHE A 396 -27.57 6.53 -10.44
C PHE A 396 -26.84 7.44 -11.43
N LEU A 397 -25.60 7.09 -11.78
CA LEU A 397 -24.83 7.84 -12.81
C LEU A 397 -25.56 7.86 -14.15
N LYS A 398 -26.09 6.72 -14.59
CA LYS A 398 -26.84 6.63 -15.87
C LYS A 398 -28.14 7.42 -15.91
N ALA A 399 -28.69 7.76 -14.75
CA ALA A 399 -29.94 8.49 -14.65
C ALA A 399 -29.73 10.01 -14.68
N ASP A 400 -28.47 10.48 -14.54
CA ASP A 400 -28.13 11.89 -14.52
C ASP A 400 -28.39 12.58 -15.88
N GLN A 401 -28.89 13.81 -15.80
CA GLN A 401 -29.19 14.67 -16.95
C GLN A 401 -28.60 16.08 -16.79
N SER A 402 -28.06 16.43 -15.61
CA SER A 402 -27.49 17.76 -15.36
C SER A 402 -26.06 17.92 -15.89
N GLY A 403 -25.31 16.81 -16.03
CA GLY A 403 -23.88 16.85 -16.35
C GLY A 403 -23.00 17.18 -15.13
N GLU A 404 -23.56 17.20 -13.93
CA GLU A 404 -22.83 17.28 -12.66
C GLU A 404 -23.40 16.20 -11.74
N ILE A 405 -22.55 15.45 -11.06
CA ILE A 405 -23.03 14.38 -10.17
C ILE A 405 -22.50 14.61 -8.78
N SER A 406 -23.41 14.85 -7.85
CA SER A 406 -23.12 15.16 -6.46
C SER A 406 -23.37 13.99 -5.51
N PHE A 407 -22.45 13.85 -4.58
CA PHE A 407 -22.48 12.83 -3.54
C PHE A 407 -22.41 13.46 -2.14
N LEU A 408 -22.96 12.73 -1.17
CA LEU A 408 -22.87 13.02 0.25
C LEU A 408 -22.41 11.76 1.00
N ILE A 409 -21.39 11.92 1.85
CA ILE A 409 -20.97 10.87 2.78
C ILE A 409 -21.47 11.21 4.18
N ASP A 410 -22.13 10.22 4.78
CA ASP A 410 -22.55 10.26 6.17
C ASP A 410 -22.03 9.05 6.95
N CYS A 411 -21.79 9.23 8.25
CA CYS A 411 -21.38 8.16 9.16
C CYS A 411 -22.62 7.68 9.90
N GLU A 412 -23.03 6.42 9.73
CA GLU A 412 -24.22 5.90 10.41
C GLU A 412 -23.90 5.47 11.84
N THR A 413 -22.64 5.14 12.11
CA THR A 413 -22.21 4.73 13.45
C THR A 413 -22.02 5.95 14.36
N PRO A 414 -22.73 6.03 15.50
CA PRO A 414 -22.53 7.09 16.46
C PRO A 414 -21.19 6.91 17.19
N GLY A 415 -20.39 7.97 17.20
CA GLY A 415 -19.12 8.08 17.90
C GLY A 415 -19.08 9.25 18.87
N SER A 416 -18.09 9.29 19.76
CA SER A 416 -17.96 10.40 20.71
C SER A 416 -17.07 11.52 20.18
N THR A 417 -15.79 11.25 19.91
CA THR A 417 -14.77 12.30 19.72
C THR A 417 -14.15 12.28 18.34
N LEU A 418 -13.78 11.11 17.78
CA LEU A 418 -13.11 10.98 16.48
C LEU A 418 -13.87 11.69 15.35
N VAL A 419 -13.10 12.34 14.49
CA VAL A 419 -13.58 12.89 13.21
C VAL A 419 -12.92 12.10 12.09
N HIS A 420 -13.73 11.35 11.34
CA HIS A 420 -13.24 10.63 10.16
C HIS A 420 -12.95 11.62 9.04
N GLY A 421 -11.92 11.32 8.26
CA GLY A 421 -11.51 12.13 7.13
C GLY A 421 -11.31 11.27 5.90
N PHE A 422 -11.78 11.78 4.77
CA PHE A 422 -11.31 11.36 3.46
C PHE A 422 -10.46 12.50 2.88
N ALA A 423 -9.49 12.17 2.05
CA ALA A 423 -8.69 13.17 1.38
C ALA A 423 -9.59 14.01 0.46
N SER A 424 -9.32 15.31 0.43
CA SER A 424 -9.83 16.21 -0.61
C SER A 424 -8.84 16.28 -1.78
N SER A 425 -9.21 16.94 -2.88
CA SER A 425 -8.29 17.33 -3.96
C SER A 425 -7.13 18.24 -3.49
N GLN A 426 -7.24 18.86 -2.32
CA GLN A 426 -6.19 19.70 -1.72
C GLN A 426 -5.27 18.91 -0.76
N HIS A 427 -5.59 17.65 -0.47
CA HIS A 427 -4.79 16.84 0.44
C HIS A 427 -3.40 16.57 -0.12
N ARG A 428 -2.36 16.72 0.70
CA ARG A 428 -0.96 16.70 0.23
C ARG A 428 -0.43 15.32 -0.15
N GLU A 429 -0.94 14.27 0.48
CA GLU A 429 -0.34 12.93 0.44
C GLU A 429 -1.27 11.85 -0.12
N ALA A 430 -2.51 12.20 -0.46
CA ALA A 430 -3.52 11.26 -0.94
C ALA A 430 -4.49 11.98 -1.86
N ALA A 431 -4.92 11.31 -2.93
CA ALA A 431 -5.87 11.88 -3.87
C ALA A 431 -7.25 12.07 -3.24
N GLY A 432 -7.95 13.12 -3.66
CA GLY A 432 -9.37 13.32 -3.34
C GLY A 432 -10.26 12.23 -3.92
N PRO A 433 -11.60 12.39 -3.84
CA PRO A 433 -12.52 11.46 -4.48
C PRO A 433 -12.22 11.34 -5.98
N VAL A 434 -12.17 10.10 -6.46
CA VAL A 434 -11.97 9.78 -7.88
C VAL A 434 -13.10 8.90 -8.36
N LEU A 435 -13.77 9.31 -9.43
CA LEU A 435 -14.74 8.53 -10.16
C LEU A 435 -14.04 7.86 -11.34
N GLU A 436 -14.00 6.54 -11.32
CA GLU A 436 -13.48 5.67 -12.37
C GLU A 436 -14.65 5.13 -13.19
N LEU A 437 -14.66 5.43 -14.49
CA LEU A 437 -15.70 5.02 -15.42
C LEU A 437 -15.09 4.19 -16.54
N VAL A 438 -15.79 3.12 -16.86
CA VAL A 438 -15.43 2.23 -17.94
C VAL A 438 -16.54 2.35 -18.98
N MET A 439 -16.22 2.64 -20.23
CA MET A 439 -17.23 2.88 -21.28
C MET A 439 -17.24 1.78 -22.33
N LYS A 440 -18.44 1.46 -22.82
CA LYS A 440 -18.63 0.57 -23.97
C LYS A 440 -18.12 1.26 -25.24
N LYS A 441 -17.33 0.54 -26.04
CA LYS A 441 -16.94 0.99 -27.39
C LYS A 441 -18.12 1.15 -28.33
#